data_AF-A0A2V5QJT9-F1
#
_entry.id   AF-A0A2V5QJT9-F1
#
_cell.length_a   1.000
_cell.length_b   1.000
_cell.length_c   1.000
_cell.angle_alpha   90.00
_cell.angle_beta   90.00
_cell.angle_gamma   90.00
#
_symmetry.space_group_name_H-M   'P 1'
#
loop_
_entity.id
_entity.type
_entity.pdbx_description
1 polymer ?
#
loop_
_entity_poly.entity_id
_entity_poly.type
_entity_poly.pdbx_seq_one_letter_code
_entity_poly.pdbx_strand_id
1 'polypeptide(L)'
;MMIALPNPDGSFTCTLFWEFEGPRSFATMKTDDDVGRFFNEEFPDAVPLMPTLLEDFRNNPTGSLVTIRCAPWFYRDKVCLLGDAAHAVVPFYGQGMNAAFEDCVVLDECLEKFLDNRERAFAEYFSRRKENADALANLAIGNFIEMRDKTASKTFRAKKKLDHVLEGALPRIYLPLYTMVTFTRIPYATAAKRARVQDVLVYGSLFTLAAISVGIIVWLLVN
;
A
#
# COMPACT_ATOMS: atom_id res chain seq x y z
N MET A 1 -3.34 12.84 6.46
CA MET A 1 -2.67 12.69 5.14
C MET A 1 -3.68 12.98 4.05
N MET A 2 -3.31 13.76 3.03
CA MET A 2 -4.18 14.02 1.88
C MET A 2 -3.48 13.54 0.60
N ILE A 3 -4.24 12.92 -0.30
CA ILE A 3 -3.79 12.58 -1.66
C ILE A 3 -4.77 13.21 -2.66
N ALA A 4 -4.28 13.50 -3.87
CA ALA A 4 -5.10 14.05 -4.95
C ALA A 4 -4.84 13.26 -6.23
N LEU A 5 -5.91 12.80 -6.90
CA LEU A 5 -5.82 12.12 -8.18
C LEU A 5 -6.39 13.02 -9.28
N PRO A 6 -5.71 13.16 -10.44
CA PRO A 6 -6.19 14.00 -11.53
C PRO A 6 -7.38 13.36 -12.25
N ASN A 7 -8.31 14.20 -12.67
CA ASN A 7 -9.46 13.85 -13.49
C ASN A 7 -9.26 14.29 -14.95
N PRO A 8 -9.95 13.68 -15.93
CA PRO A 8 -9.85 14.06 -17.35
C PRO A 8 -10.24 15.51 -17.67
N ASP A 9 -11.06 16.14 -16.84
CA ASP A 9 -11.49 17.54 -16.99
C ASP A 9 -10.45 18.56 -16.46
N GLY A 10 -9.30 18.07 -15.99
CA GLY A 10 -8.24 18.91 -15.42
C GLY A 10 -8.43 19.23 -13.93
N SER A 11 -9.53 18.79 -13.31
CA SER A 11 -9.70 18.87 -11.85
C SER A 11 -8.91 17.77 -11.13
N PHE A 12 -8.87 17.85 -9.80
CA PHE A 12 -8.34 16.81 -8.94
C PHE A 12 -9.39 16.41 -7.90
N THR A 13 -9.49 15.12 -7.61
CA THR A 13 -10.26 14.64 -6.46
C THR A 13 -9.30 14.39 -5.31
N CYS A 14 -9.50 15.13 -4.22
CA CYS A 14 -8.72 15.02 -3.00
C CYS A 14 -9.39 14.05 -2.01
N THR A 15 -8.60 13.18 -1.40
CA THR A 15 -9.03 12.29 -0.32
C THR A 15 -8.21 12.57 0.93
N LEU A 16 -8.87 13.04 1.99
CA LEU A 16 -8.28 13.23 3.31
C LEU A 16 -8.44 11.97 4.17
N PHE A 17 -7.32 11.40 4.57
CA PHE A 17 -7.24 10.34 5.58
C PHE A 17 -6.86 10.94 6.92
N TRP A 18 -7.76 10.80 7.89
CA TRP A 18 -7.60 11.37 9.22
C TRP A 18 -8.30 10.52 10.28
N GLU A 19 -7.97 10.74 11.54
CA GLU A 19 -8.53 9.99 12.66
C GLU A 19 -9.99 10.40 12.89
N PHE A 20 -10.84 9.44 13.26
CA PHE A 20 -12.23 9.72 13.62
C PHE A 20 -12.33 10.50 14.92
N GLU A 21 -11.55 10.11 15.93
CA GLU A 21 -11.55 10.68 17.27
C GLU A 21 -10.13 11.08 17.69
N GLY A 22 -10.02 11.98 18.67
CA GLY A 22 -8.75 12.52 19.18
C GLY A 22 -8.71 14.05 19.15
N PRO A 23 -7.64 14.68 19.69
CA PRO A 23 -7.55 16.14 19.79
C PRO A 23 -7.59 16.85 18.42
N ARG A 24 -7.01 16.23 17.39
CA ARG A 24 -7.02 16.69 16.00
C ARG A 24 -7.60 15.57 15.14
N SER A 25 -8.92 15.57 14.97
CA SER A 25 -9.68 14.48 14.32
C SER A 25 -10.96 15.01 13.65
N PHE A 26 -11.66 14.15 12.90
CA PHE A 26 -12.97 14.49 12.36
C PHE A 26 -13.99 14.89 13.44
N ALA A 27 -13.97 14.24 14.62
CA ALA A 27 -14.90 14.54 15.71
C ALA A 27 -14.72 15.95 16.32
N THR A 28 -13.55 16.58 16.15
CA THR A 28 -13.28 17.94 16.64
C THR A 28 -13.58 19.03 15.60
N MET A 29 -13.81 18.68 14.34
CA MET A 29 -14.17 19.62 13.27
C MET A 29 -15.68 19.84 13.18
N LYS A 30 -16.23 20.71 14.04
CA LYS A 30 -17.69 20.90 14.16
C LYS A 30 -18.22 22.09 13.38
N THR A 31 -17.35 23.05 13.07
CA THR A 31 -17.71 24.29 12.40
C THR A 31 -16.79 24.57 11.21
N ASP A 32 -17.25 25.40 10.29
CA ASP A 32 -16.42 25.87 9.17
C ASP A 32 -15.14 26.58 9.63
N ASP A 33 -15.18 27.27 10.78
CA ASP A 33 -14.00 27.94 11.34
C ASP A 33 -12.96 26.92 11.83
N ASP A 34 -13.40 25.81 12.44
CA ASP A 34 -12.53 24.71 12.85
C ASP A 34 -11.83 24.08 11.64
N VAL A 35 -12.61 23.76 10.60
CA VAL A 35 -12.12 23.18 9.34
C VAL A 35 -11.16 24.15 8.65
N GLY A 36 -11.58 25.40 8.47
CA GLY A 36 -10.78 26.43 7.82
C GLY A 36 -9.45 26.66 8.52
N ARG A 37 -9.44 26.78 9.85
CA ARG A 37 -8.20 26.92 10.63
C ARG A 37 -7.29 25.71 10.47
N PHE A 38 -7.82 24.50 10.61
CA PHE A 38 -7.02 23.28 10.47
C PHE A 38 -6.36 23.17 9.09
N PHE A 39 -7.12 23.41 8.01
CA PHE A 39 -6.58 23.31 6.66
C PHE A 39 -5.56 24.41 6.34
N ASN A 40 -5.75 25.63 6.86
CA ASN A 40 -4.75 26.70 6.71
C ASN A 40 -3.47 26.41 7.50
N GLU A 41 -3.56 25.72 8.63
CA GLU A 41 -2.38 25.31 9.42
C GLU A 41 -1.63 24.13 8.78
N GLU A 42 -2.34 23.07 8.38
CA GLU A 42 -1.73 21.81 7.96
C GLU A 42 -1.50 21.68 6.45
N PHE A 43 -2.32 22.35 5.63
CA PHE A 43 -2.29 22.29 4.16
C PHE A 43 -2.36 23.68 3.51
N PRO A 44 -1.52 24.66 3.93
CA PRO A 44 -1.60 26.04 3.47
C PRO A 44 -1.42 26.22 1.96
N ASP A 45 -0.68 25.30 1.32
CA ASP A 45 -0.43 25.27 -0.12
C ASP A 45 -1.62 24.70 -0.91
N ALA A 46 -2.40 23.81 -0.31
CA ALA A 46 -3.56 23.19 -0.96
C ALA A 46 -4.82 24.07 -0.88
N VAL A 47 -5.02 24.83 0.20
CA VAL A 47 -6.23 25.65 0.42
C VAL A 47 -6.56 26.57 -0.76
N PRO A 48 -5.60 27.31 -1.36
CA PRO A 48 -5.89 28.17 -2.52
C PRO A 48 -6.40 27.41 -3.76
N LEU A 49 -6.19 26.09 -3.82
CA LEU A 49 -6.59 25.21 -4.91
C LEU A 49 -7.94 24.51 -4.67
N MET A 50 -8.54 24.68 -3.48
CA MET A 50 -9.78 24.01 -3.06
C MET A 50 -10.89 25.04 -2.80
N PRO A 51 -11.44 25.69 -3.86
CA PRO A 51 -12.41 26.79 -3.71
C PRO A 51 -13.70 26.37 -2.99
N THR A 52 -14.04 25.08 -3.05
CA THR A 52 -15.25 24.48 -2.45
C THR A 52 -14.97 23.73 -1.14
N LEU A 53 -13.79 23.88 -0.54
CA LEU A 53 -13.33 23.09 0.63
C LEU A 53 -14.37 22.93 1.74
N LEU A 54 -14.97 24.03 2.21
CA LEU A 54 -15.93 24.00 3.33
C LEU A 54 -17.26 23.34 2.94
N GLU A 55 -17.70 23.56 1.70
CA GLU A 55 -18.89 22.92 1.16
C GLU A 55 -18.68 21.41 1.01
N ASP A 56 -17.55 21.01 0.44
CA ASP A 56 -17.18 19.61 0.24
C ASP A 56 -17.04 18.87 1.57
N PHE A 57 -16.40 19.49 2.57
CA PHE A 57 -16.23 18.88 3.89
C PHE A 57 -17.57 18.65 4.60
N ARG A 58 -18.54 19.55 4.41
CA ARG A 58 -19.87 19.45 5.04
C ARG A 58 -20.76 18.42 4.34
N ASN A 59 -20.73 18.41 3.01
CA ASN A 59 -21.67 17.66 2.21
C ASN A 59 -21.21 16.22 1.95
N ASN A 60 -19.90 15.96 1.94
CA ASN A 60 -19.37 14.62 1.72
C ASN A 60 -19.26 13.85 3.04
N PRO A 61 -19.91 12.68 3.18
CA PRO A 61 -19.86 11.91 4.41
C PRO A 61 -18.47 11.30 4.63
N THR A 62 -18.04 11.23 5.89
CA THR A 62 -16.79 10.56 6.27
C THR A 62 -16.92 9.05 6.10
N GLY A 63 -16.11 8.46 5.21
CA GLY A 63 -16.04 7.02 5.00
C GLY A 63 -15.21 6.29 6.06
N SER A 64 -15.59 5.05 6.39
CA SER A 64 -14.79 4.14 7.23
C SER A 64 -13.98 3.19 6.37
N LEU A 65 -12.76 2.89 6.83
CA LEU A 65 -11.82 2.01 6.15
C LEU A 65 -11.62 0.76 6.99
N VAL A 66 -11.76 -0.41 6.36
CA VAL A 66 -11.62 -1.71 7.03
C VAL A 66 -10.72 -2.63 6.22
N THR A 67 -10.09 -3.57 6.93
CA THR A 67 -9.46 -4.73 6.30
C THR A 67 -10.20 -5.98 6.75
N ILE A 68 -10.77 -6.72 5.79
CA ILE A 68 -11.51 -7.96 6.04
C ILE A 68 -10.71 -9.12 5.46
N ARG A 69 -10.56 -10.18 6.25
CA ARG A 69 -9.99 -11.45 5.82
C ARG A 69 -10.96 -12.56 6.19
N CYS A 70 -11.41 -13.34 5.22
CA CYS A 70 -12.27 -14.48 5.46
C CYS A 70 -11.77 -15.72 4.73
N ALA A 71 -12.19 -16.90 5.18
CA ALA A 71 -11.96 -18.18 4.53
C ALA A 71 -13.00 -19.21 4.99
N PRO A 72 -13.32 -20.22 4.16
CA PRO A 72 -12.97 -20.34 2.75
C PRO A 72 -13.72 -19.29 1.90
N TRP A 73 -13.31 -19.10 0.64
CA TRP A 73 -14.00 -18.19 -0.30
C TRP A 73 -15.09 -18.87 -1.12
N PHE A 74 -15.40 -20.12 -0.86
CA PHE A 74 -16.38 -20.86 -1.63
C PHE A 74 -17.14 -21.86 -0.78
N TYR A 75 -18.32 -22.25 -1.25
CA TYR A 75 -19.11 -23.32 -0.68
C TYR A 75 -19.54 -24.29 -1.78
N ARG A 76 -18.95 -25.50 -1.74
CA ARG A 76 -19.16 -26.56 -2.73
C ARG A 76 -18.98 -26.01 -4.16
N ASP A 77 -19.85 -26.40 -5.07
CA ASP A 77 -19.96 -25.91 -6.45
C ASP A 77 -20.95 -24.74 -6.61
N LYS A 78 -21.43 -24.15 -5.51
CA LYS A 78 -22.58 -23.22 -5.53
C LYS A 78 -22.21 -21.75 -5.44
N VAL A 79 -21.26 -21.40 -4.57
CA VAL A 79 -20.91 -19.99 -4.28
C VAL A 79 -19.40 -19.84 -4.28
N CYS A 80 -18.91 -18.76 -4.88
CA CYS A 80 -17.53 -18.31 -4.81
C CYS A 80 -17.51 -16.79 -4.60
N LEU A 81 -16.73 -16.33 -3.63
CA LEU A 81 -16.45 -14.92 -3.36
C LEU A 81 -15.24 -14.48 -4.19
N LEU A 82 -15.23 -13.21 -4.59
CA LEU A 82 -14.10 -12.56 -5.26
C LEU A 82 -14.04 -11.07 -4.89
N GLY A 83 -12.87 -10.44 -5.08
CA GLY A 83 -12.68 -9.01 -4.80
C GLY A 83 -12.98 -8.65 -3.34
N ASP A 84 -13.57 -7.49 -3.09
CA ASP A 84 -13.83 -6.98 -1.73
C ASP A 84 -14.72 -7.90 -0.88
N ALA A 85 -15.59 -8.71 -1.50
CA ALA A 85 -16.38 -9.71 -0.78
C ALA A 85 -15.51 -10.82 -0.15
N ALA A 86 -14.33 -11.08 -0.73
CA ALA A 86 -13.34 -12.05 -0.26
C ALA A 86 -12.20 -11.41 0.55
N HIS A 87 -11.81 -10.17 0.20
CA HIS A 87 -10.64 -9.50 0.77
C HIS A 87 -10.71 -7.96 0.68
N ALA A 88 -11.65 -7.33 1.39
CA ALA A 88 -11.61 -5.87 1.53
C ALA A 88 -10.28 -5.41 2.16
N VAL A 89 -9.57 -4.49 1.49
CA VAL A 89 -8.28 -3.93 1.95
C VAL A 89 -8.34 -2.42 2.05
N VAL A 90 -7.61 -1.86 3.00
CA VAL A 90 -7.44 -0.41 3.11
C VAL A 90 -6.76 0.16 1.84
N PRO A 91 -7.13 1.37 1.37
CA PRO A 91 -6.78 1.86 0.04
C PRO A 91 -5.33 2.37 -0.10
N PHE A 92 -4.48 2.14 0.89
CA PHE A 92 -3.16 2.76 0.97
C PHE A 92 -2.13 2.19 0.00
N TYR A 93 -2.47 1.16 -0.78
CA TYR A 93 -1.61 0.68 -1.86
C TYR A 93 -2.21 0.89 -3.27
N GLY A 94 -3.47 1.33 -3.38
CA GLY A 94 -4.14 1.49 -4.67
C GLY A 94 -4.38 0.16 -5.43
N GLN A 95 -4.44 -0.97 -4.72
CA GLN A 95 -4.45 -2.31 -5.33
C GLN A 95 -5.74 -3.10 -5.14
N GLY A 96 -6.74 -2.61 -4.40
CA GLY A 96 -7.99 -3.35 -4.18
C GLY A 96 -8.67 -3.76 -5.48
N MET A 97 -8.95 -2.79 -6.36
CA MET A 97 -9.51 -3.04 -7.70
C MET A 97 -8.60 -3.94 -8.56
N ASN A 98 -7.29 -3.68 -8.58
CA ASN A 98 -6.34 -4.47 -9.37
C ASN A 98 -6.30 -5.94 -8.92
N ALA A 99 -6.32 -6.20 -7.61
CA ALA A 99 -6.38 -7.54 -7.05
C ALA A 99 -7.72 -8.22 -7.34
N ALA A 100 -8.83 -7.48 -7.32
CA ALA A 100 -10.14 -8.00 -7.72
C ALA A 100 -10.19 -8.37 -9.22
N PHE A 101 -9.54 -7.59 -10.10
CA PHE A 101 -9.41 -7.97 -11.51
C PHE A 101 -8.50 -9.19 -11.70
N GLU A 102 -7.40 -9.27 -10.97
CA GLU A 102 -6.54 -10.46 -10.97
C GLU A 102 -7.30 -11.71 -10.49
N ASP A 103 -8.21 -11.57 -9.51
CA ASP A 103 -9.07 -12.65 -9.09
C ASP A 103 -9.98 -13.16 -10.21
N CYS A 104 -10.60 -12.26 -10.99
CA CYS A 104 -11.44 -12.65 -12.12
C CYS A 104 -10.64 -13.51 -13.11
N VAL A 105 -9.42 -13.08 -13.46
CA VAL A 105 -8.53 -13.81 -14.37
C VAL A 105 -8.19 -15.19 -13.81
N VAL A 106 -7.79 -15.27 -12.54
CA VAL A 106 -7.39 -16.55 -11.94
C VAL A 106 -8.57 -17.49 -11.75
N LEU A 107 -9.77 -16.97 -11.45
CA LEU A 107 -10.99 -17.75 -11.37
C LEU A 107 -11.38 -18.32 -12.74
N ASP A 108 -11.30 -17.50 -13.79
CA ASP A 108 -11.56 -17.91 -15.17
C ASP A 108 -10.62 -19.05 -15.61
N GLU A 109 -9.32 -18.89 -15.42
CA GLU A 109 -8.31 -19.94 -15.67
C GLU A 109 -8.63 -21.25 -14.94
N CYS A 110 -9.09 -21.16 -13.67
CA CYS A 110 -9.44 -22.34 -12.88
C CYS A 110 -10.73 -23.00 -13.39
N LEU A 111 -11.73 -22.22 -13.81
CA LEU A 111 -12.97 -22.74 -14.38
C LEU A 111 -12.72 -23.43 -15.73
N GLU A 112 -11.88 -22.85 -16.59
CA GLU A 112 -11.47 -23.47 -17.86
C GLU A 112 -10.69 -24.77 -17.65
N LYS A 113 -9.83 -24.83 -16.63
CA LYS A 113 -9.02 -26.02 -16.33
C LYS A 113 -9.84 -27.18 -15.76
N PHE A 114 -10.93 -26.90 -15.04
CA PHE A 114 -11.75 -27.91 -14.36
C PHE A 114 -13.23 -27.81 -14.79
N LEU A 115 -13.49 -27.87 -16.10
CA LEU A 115 -14.83 -27.69 -16.71
C LEU A 115 -15.94 -28.51 -16.05
N ASP A 116 -15.66 -29.78 -15.73
CA ASP A 116 -16.64 -30.70 -15.15
C ASP A 116 -16.61 -30.75 -13.61
N ASN A 117 -15.76 -29.96 -12.96
CA ASN A 117 -15.62 -29.95 -11.50
C ASN A 117 -15.43 -28.53 -10.96
N ARG A 118 -16.54 -27.80 -10.87
CA ARG A 118 -16.59 -26.42 -10.39
C ARG A 118 -16.13 -26.26 -8.94
N GLU A 119 -16.45 -27.22 -8.07
CA GLU A 119 -15.95 -27.21 -6.68
C GLU A 119 -14.42 -27.27 -6.64
N ARG A 120 -13.80 -28.10 -7.51
CA ARG A 120 -12.34 -28.13 -7.65
C ARG A 120 -11.80 -26.82 -8.22
N ALA A 121 -12.47 -26.21 -9.20
CA ALA A 121 -12.08 -24.91 -9.74
C ALA A 121 -12.05 -23.84 -8.64
N PHE A 122 -13.11 -23.76 -7.82
CA PHE A 122 -13.20 -22.81 -6.71
C PHE A 122 -12.13 -23.06 -5.64
N ALA A 123 -11.88 -24.34 -5.30
CA ALA A 123 -10.82 -24.70 -4.38
C ALA A 123 -9.42 -24.29 -4.87
N GLU A 124 -9.14 -24.47 -6.16
CA GLU A 124 -7.88 -24.05 -6.78
C GLU A 124 -7.74 -22.53 -6.86
N TYR A 125 -8.81 -21.81 -7.22
CA TYR A 125 -8.83 -20.35 -7.17
C TYR A 125 -8.52 -19.82 -5.76
N PHE A 126 -9.21 -20.35 -4.74
CA PHE A 126 -8.99 -19.98 -3.35
C PHE A 126 -7.54 -20.24 -2.91
N SER A 127 -6.97 -21.41 -3.22
CA SER A 127 -5.60 -21.74 -2.84
C SER A 127 -4.57 -20.83 -3.52
N ARG A 128 -4.78 -20.46 -4.79
CA ARG A 128 -3.90 -19.56 -5.55
C ARG A 128 -3.96 -18.10 -5.07
N ARG A 129 -5.13 -17.65 -4.60
CA ARG A 129 -5.38 -16.23 -4.32
C ARG A 129 -5.32 -15.84 -2.86
N LYS A 130 -5.70 -16.71 -1.93
CA LYS A 130 -5.83 -16.36 -0.51
C LYS A 130 -4.55 -15.80 0.11
N GLU A 131 -3.42 -16.48 -0.11
CA GLU A 131 -2.12 -16.03 0.41
C GLU A 131 -1.74 -14.65 -0.14
N ASN A 132 -2.03 -14.42 -1.42
CA ASN A 132 -1.71 -13.18 -2.12
C ASN A 132 -2.59 -12.02 -1.65
N ALA A 133 -3.89 -12.24 -1.44
CA ALA A 133 -4.79 -11.23 -0.88
C ALA A 133 -4.42 -10.87 0.57
N ASP A 134 -4.04 -11.85 1.40
CA ASP A 134 -3.56 -11.58 2.76
C ASP A 134 -2.26 -10.78 2.77
N ALA A 135 -1.33 -11.14 1.87
CA ALA A 135 -0.09 -10.40 1.68
C ALA A 135 -0.37 -8.95 1.27
N LEU A 136 -1.27 -8.73 0.31
CA LEU A 136 -1.69 -7.39 -0.10
C LEU A 136 -2.31 -6.60 1.06
N ALA A 137 -3.19 -7.21 1.85
CA ALA A 137 -3.78 -6.57 3.01
C ALA A 137 -2.71 -6.12 4.02
N ASN A 138 -1.69 -6.95 4.26
CA ASN A 138 -0.55 -6.58 5.11
C ASN A 138 0.30 -5.45 4.51
N LEU A 139 0.56 -5.50 3.20
CA LEU A 139 1.29 -4.44 2.48
C LEU A 139 0.56 -3.11 2.56
N ALA A 140 -0.77 -3.10 2.40
CA ALA A 140 -1.58 -1.88 2.48
C ALA A 140 -1.57 -1.28 3.89
N ILE A 141 -1.71 -2.09 4.95
CA ILE A 141 -1.58 -1.61 6.34
C ILE A 141 -0.16 -1.11 6.61
N GLY A 142 0.87 -1.83 6.14
CA GLY A 142 2.26 -1.40 6.26
C GLY A 142 2.52 -0.06 5.58
N ASN A 143 1.95 0.15 4.39
CA ASN A 143 2.09 1.40 3.66
C ASN A 143 1.36 2.56 4.34
N PHE A 144 0.23 2.33 5.00
CA PHE A 144 -0.42 3.36 5.83
C PHE A 144 0.51 3.88 6.92
N ILE A 145 1.14 2.97 7.67
CA ILE A 145 2.07 3.32 8.76
C ILE A 145 3.28 4.07 8.20
N GLU A 146 3.80 3.64 7.05
CA GLU A 146 4.90 4.32 6.35
C GLU A 146 4.50 5.74 5.91
N MET A 147 3.32 5.90 5.31
CA MET A 147 2.85 7.18 4.84
C MET A 147 2.53 8.16 5.98
N ARG A 148 1.96 7.67 7.08
CA ARG A 148 1.63 8.47 8.28
C ARG A 148 2.88 8.90 9.05
N ASP A 149 3.78 7.97 9.32
CA ASP A 149 4.84 8.18 10.33
C ASP A 149 6.22 8.46 9.71
N LYS A 150 6.46 8.09 8.45
CA LYS A 150 7.83 8.03 7.89
C LYS A 150 8.07 8.92 6.67
N THR A 151 7.05 9.42 5.99
CA THR A 151 7.23 10.28 4.80
C THR A 151 7.99 11.58 5.10
N ALA A 152 7.79 12.16 6.28
CA ALA A 152 8.56 13.32 6.75
C ALA A 152 9.99 12.95 7.25
N SER A 153 10.24 11.68 7.56
CA SER A 153 11.50 11.22 8.15
C SER A 153 12.68 11.33 7.16
N LYS A 154 13.80 11.87 7.64
CA LYS A 154 15.06 11.95 6.87
C LYS A 154 15.63 10.57 6.54
N THR A 155 15.49 9.60 7.45
CA THR A 155 15.99 8.22 7.24
C THR A 155 15.21 7.49 6.16
N PHE A 156 13.91 7.73 6.08
CA PHE A 156 13.05 7.14 5.05
C PHE A 156 13.35 7.68 3.66
N ARG A 157 13.55 9.00 3.53
CA ARG A 157 14.00 9.63 2.28
C ARG A 157 15.37 9.12 1.83
N ALA A 158 16.29 8.92 2.78
CA ALA A 158 17.60 8.33 2.48
C ALA A 158 17.47 6.88 2.00
N LYS A 159 16.61 6.06 2.63
CA LYS A 159 16.27 4.71 2.16
C LYS A 159 15.75 4.74 0.72
N LYS A 160 14.75 5.56 0.40
CA LYS A 160 14.21 5.65 -0.96
C LYS A 160 15.25 6.07 -1.99
N LYS A 161 16.14 7.01 -1.64
CA LYS A 161 17.24 7.41 -2.53
C LYS A 161 18.21 6.24 -2.77
N LEU A 162 18.52 5.47 -1.73
CA LEU A 162 19.33 4.26 -1.86
C LEU A 162 18.63 3.21 -2.74
N ASP A 163 17.34 2.96 -2.54
CA ASP A 163 16.56 2.01 -3.34
C ASP A 163 16.61 2.37 -4.84
N HIS A 164 16.49 3.66 -5.18
CA HIS A 164 16.62 4.14 -6.56
C HIS A 164 18.04 3.98 -7.13
N VAL A 165 19.07 4.21 -6.32
CA VAL A 165 20.45 3.98 -6.75
C VAL A 165 20.71 2.50 -7.00
N LEU A 166 20.20 1.62 -6.13
CA LEU A 166 20.32 0.18 -6.26
C LEU A 166 19.54 -0.36 -7.46
N GLU A 167 18.34 0.15 -7.70
CA GLU A 167 17.54 -0.16 -8.89
C GLU A 167 18.30 0.22 -10.18
N GLY A 168 18.91 1.40 -10.23
CA GLY A 168 19.70 1.85 -11.38
C GLY A 168 21.01 1.07 -11.57
N ALA A 169 21.71 0.75 -10.48
CA ALA A 169 23.00 0.06 -10.53
C ALA A 169 22.87 -1.45 -10.74
N LEU A 170 21.79 -2.06 -10.24
CA LEU A 170 21.58 -3.51 -10.24
C LEU A 170 20.15 -3.89 -10.70
N PRO A 171 19.70 -3.43 -11.89
CA PRO A 171 18.29 -3.53 -12.32
C PRO A 171 17.75 -4.95 -12.48
N ARG A 172 18.64 -5.96 -12.61
CA ARG A 172 18.25 -7.38 -12.67
C ARG A 172 18.25 -8.09 -11.31
N ILE A 173 18.79 -7.47 -10.26
CA ILE A 173 19.04 -8.08 -8.96
C ILE A 173 18.19 -7.42 -7.87
N TYR A 174 18.04 -6.10 -7.91
CA TYR A 174 17.25 -5.34 -6.96
C TYR A 174 16.04 -4.73 -7.66
N LEU A 175 14.86 -5.26 -7.36
CA LEU A 175 13.59 -4.74 -7.86
C LEU A 175 12.78 -4.18 -6.69
N PRO A 176 12.50 -2.87 -6.61
CA PRO A 176 11.77 -2.30 -5.49
C PRO A 176 10.39 -2.94 -5.32
N LEU A 177 9.92 -3.04 -4.06
CA LEU A 177 8.62 -3.62 -3.75
C LEU A 177 7.47 -2.94 -4.51
N TYR A 178 7.51 -1.61 -4.59
CA TYR A 178 6.51 -0.84 -5.34
C TYR A 178 6.50 -1.23 -6.82
N THR A 179 7.68 -1.40 -7.43
CA THR A 179 7.79 -1.84 -8.83
C THR A 179 7.25 -3.26 -9.02
N MET A 180 7.59 -4.19 -8.13
CA MET A 180 7.07 -5.55 -8.17
C MET A 180 5.54 -5.59 -8.09
N VAL A 181 4.94 -4.79 -7.21
CA VAL A 181 3.49 -4.80 -6.98
C VAL A 181 2.73 -4.04 -8.08
N THR A 182 3.22 -2.87 -8.50
CA THR A 182 2.47 -1.95 -9.36
C THR A 182 2.66 -2.24 -10.86
N PHE A 183 3.85 -2.72 -11.26
CA PHE A 183 4.23 -2.81 -12.67
C PHE A 183 4.51 -4.24 -13.14
N THR A 184 4.25 -5.25 -12.31
CA THR A 184 4.41 -6.67 -12.69
C THR A 184 3.22 -7.50 -12.24
N ARG A 185 3.19 -8.78 -12.63
CA ARG A 185 2.25 -9.78 -12.12
C ARG A 185 2.91 -10.79 -11.17
N ILE A 186 3.99 -10.38 -10.50
CA ILE A 186 4.61 -11.21 -9.45
C ILE A 186 3.56 -11.35 -8.33
N PRO A 187 3.26 -12.58 -7.85
CA PRO A 187 2.28 -12.77 -6.78
C PRO A 187 2.63 -11.93 -5.55
N TYR A 188 1.66 -11.23 -4.95
CA TYR A 188 1.87 -10.30 -3.83
C TYR A 188 2.69 -10.92 -2.69
N ALA A 189 2.42 -12.18 -2.32
CA ALA A 189 3.17 -12.88 -1.27
C ALA A 189 4.65 -13.08 -1.66
N THR A 190 4.90 -13.38 -2.94
CA THR A 190 6.26 -13.50 -3.47
C THR A 190 6.97 -12.16 -3.51
N ALA A 191 6.29 -11.08 -3.92
CA ALA A 191 6.85 -9.73 -3.91
C ALA A 191 7.22 -9.29 -2.49
N ALA A 192 6.35 -9.52 -1.50
CA ALA A 192 6.61 -9.23 -0.10
C ALA A 192 7.82 -10.02 0.44
N LYS A 193 7.90 -11.32 0.14
CA LYS A 193 9.04 -12.17 0.53
C LYS A 193 10.35 -11.70 -0.11
N ARG A 194 10.34 -11.40 -1.41
CA ARG A 194 11.52 -10.89 -2.13
C ARG A 194 11.99 -9.56 -1.55
N ALA A 195 11.07 -8.63 -1.29
CA ALA A 195 11.41 -7.34 -0.69
C ALA A 195 12.05 -7.50 0.69
N ARG A 196 11.54 -8.41 1.53
CA ARG A 196 12.15 -8.70 2.84
C ARG A 196 13.57 -9.24 2.72
N VAL A 197 13.81 -10.15 1.78
CA VAL A 197 15.15 -10.71 1.53
C VAL A 197 16.09 -9.62 1.00
N GLN A 198 15.63 -8.79 0.06
CA GLN A 198 16.38 -7.67 -0.48
C GLN A 198 16.78 -6.67 0.62
N ASP A 199 15.85 -6.29 1.49
CA ASP A 199 16.14 -5.40 2.62
C ASP A 199 17.21 -5.99 3.54
N VAL A 200 17.10 -7.27 3.92
CA VAL A 200 18.10 -7.94 4.77
C VAL A 200 19.47 -7.97 4.11
N LEU A 201 19.55 -8.29 2.81
CA LEU A 201 20.82 -8.34 2.09
C LEU A 201 21.45 -6.97 1.95
N VAL A 202 20.68 -5.94 1.60
CA VAL A 202 21.18 -4.58 1.40
C VAL A 202 21.64 -3.98 2.73
N TYR A 203 20.78 -3.98 3.76
CA TYR A 203 21.12 -3.39 5.05
C TYR A 203 22.15 -4.21 5.82
N GLY A 204 22.12 -5.54 5.69
CA GLY A 204 23.15 -6.41 6.22
C GLY A 204 24.51 -6.08 5.60
N SER A 205 24.59 -6.01 4.27
CA SER A 205 25.85 -5.69 3.57
C SER A 205 26.36 -4.30 3.91
N LEU A 206 25.48 -3.29 3.97
CA LEU A 206 25.86 -1.93 4.36
C LEU A 206 26.40 -1.88 5.80
N PHE A 207 25.78 -2.60 6.73
CA PHE A 207 26.27 -2.68 8.10
C PHE A 207 27.65 -3.36 8.17
N THR A 208 27.83 -4.48 7.47
CA THR A 208 29.11 -5.18 7.42
C THR A 208 30.22 -4.31 6.82
N LEU A 209 29.94 -3.62 5.71
CA LEU A 209 30.89 -2.69 5.07
C LEU A 209 31.25 -1.52 5.99
N ALA A 210 30.28 -0.95 6.71
CA ALA A 210 30.52 0.09 7.69
C ALA A 210 31.38 -0.41 8.86
N ALA A 211 31.10 -1.60 9.40
CA ALA A 211 31.88 -2.20 10.49
C ALA A 211 33.33 -2.49 10.06
N ILE A 212 33.54 -3.02 8.86
CA ILE A 212 34.89 -3.24 8.30
C ILE A 212 35.63 -1.91 8.15
N SER A 213 34.96 -0.88 7.60
CA SER A 213 35.57 0.44 7.38
C SER A 213 36.00 1.09 8.70
N VAL A 214 35.15 1.02 9.72
CA VAL A 214 35.49 1.49 11.08
C VAL A 214 36.66 0.70 11.66
N GLY A 215 36.67 -0.63 11.51
CA GLY A 215 37.78 -1.47 11.95
C GLY A 215 39.12 -1.10 11.30
N ILE A 216 39.11 -0.81 10.00
CA ILE A 216 40.30 -0.34 9.26
C ILE A 216 40.77 1.02 9.78
N ILE A 217 39.85 1.97 9.97
CA ILE A 217 40.19 3.31 10.48
C ILE A 217 40.79 3.21 11.89
N VAL A 218 40.19 2.42 12.78
CA VAL A 218 40.72 2.21 14.13
C VAL A 218 42.10 1.56 14.08
N TRP A 219 42.30 0.55 13.22
CA TRP A 219 43.60 -0.09 13.06
C TRP A 219 44.69 0.87 12.57
N LEU A 220 44.37 1.76 11.61
CA LEU A 220 45.27 2.80 11.09
C LEU A 220 45.55 3.94 12.09
N LEU A 221 44.70 4.13 13.10
CA LEU A 221 44.90 5.15 14.15
C LEU A 221 45.70 4.62 15.33
N VAL A 222 45.72 3.30 15.52
CA VAL A 222 46.37 2.64 16.66
C VAL A 222 47.75 2.07 16.30
N ASN A 223 48.02 1.80 15.01
CA ASN A 223 49.34 1.43 14.48
C ASN A 223 49.89 2.51 13.56
#